data_AF-A0A967ITV5-F1
#
_entry.id   AF-A0A967ITV5-F1
#
_cell.length_a   1.000
_cell.length_b   1.000
_cell.length_c   1.000
_cell.angle_alpha   90.00
_cell.angle_beta   90.00
_cell.angle_gamma   90.00
#
_symmetry.space_group_name_H-M   'P 1'
#
loop_
_entity.id
_entity.type
_entity.pdbx_description
1 polymer ?
#
loop_
_entity_poly.entity_id
_entity_poly.type
_entity_poly.pdbx_seq_one_letter_code
_entity_poly.pdbx_strand_id
1 'polypeptide(L)' 'LAAEALGLGACPVAAFYDDELNRLLSLDGEEESVIYLAAVGAKI' A
#
# COMPACT_ATOMS: atom_id res chain seq x y z
N LEU A 1 -12.33 6.93 1.32
CA LEU A 1 -13.24 7.77 0.51
C LEU A 1 -13.42 7.22 -0.90
N ALA A 2 -12.37 7.11 -1.73
CA ALA A 2 -12.50 6.52 -3.07
C ALA A 2 -12.93 5.04 -3.05
N ALA A 3 -12.27 4.20 -2.24
CA ALA A 3 -12.68 2.80 -2.08
C ALA A 3 -14.15 2.68 -1.63
N GLU A 4 -14.56 3.44 -0.61
CA GLU A 4 -15.94 3.48 -0.15
C GLU A 4 -16.94 3.90 -1.23
N ALA A 5 -16.61 4.96 -1.99
CA ALA A 5 -17.46 5.44 -3.10
C ALA A 5 -17.62 4.40 -4.22
N LEU A 6 -16.64 3.51 -4.37
CA LEU A 6 -16.66 2.39 -5.32
C LEU A 6 -17.25 1.10 -4.72
N GLY A 7 -17.75 1.13 -3.49
CA GLY A 7 -18.27 -0.07 -2.82
C GLY A 7 -17.19 -1.10 -2.45
N LEU A 8 -15.94 -0.67 -2.32
CA LEU A 8 -14.79 -1.50 -1.95
C LEU A 8 -14.40 -1.33 -0.48
N GLY A 9 -13.82 -2.37 0.10
CA GLY A 9 -13.12 -2.31 1.38
C GLY A 9 -11.68 -1.82 1.20
N ALA A 10 -11.14 -1.12 2.20
CA ALA A 10 -9.73 -0.75 2.27
C ALA A 10 -9.18 -1.04 3.69
N CYS A 11 -8.00 -1.66 3.76
CA CYS A 11 -7.31 -2.00 5.00
C CYS A 11 -5.92 -1.35 4.99
N PRO A 12 -5.69 -0.31 5.81
CA PRO A 12 -4.37 0.30 5.92
C PRO A 12 -3.37 -0.64 6.60
N VAL A 13 -2.13 -0.65 6.11
CA VAL A 13 -1.04 -1.46 6.65
C VAL A 13 0.12 -0.54 7.00
N ALA A 14 0.39 -0.42 8.30
CA ALA A 14 1.44 0.46 8.83
C ALA A 14 2.78 -0.25 9.07
N ALA A 15 2.81 -1.58 9.00
CA ALA A 15 4.03 -2.37 9.21
C ALA A 15 4.21 -3.32 8.02
N PHE A 16 5.35 -3.19 7.36
CA PHE A 16 5.81 -4.02 6.26
C PHE A 16 7.33 -4.05 6.30
N TYR A 17 7.94 -4.89 5.46
CA TYR A 17 9.40 -4.88 5.31
C TYR A 17 9.77 -3.91 4.18
N ASP A 18 10.37 -2.79 4.57
CA ASP A 18 10.66 -1.65 3.69
C ASP A 18 11.57 -2.04 2.52
N ASP A 19 12.68 -2.73 2.80
CA ASP A 19 13.67 -3.13 1.79
C ASP A 19 13.07 -4.08 0.73
N GLU A 20 12.26 -5.03 1.16
CA GLU A 20 11.60 -6.00 0.30
C GLU A 20 10.60 -5.33 -0.63
N LEU A 21 9.81 -4.37 -0.12
CA LEU A 21 8.85 -3.65 -0.96
C LEU A 21 9.51 -2.65 -1.89
N ASN A 22 10.52 -1.92 -1.43
CA ASN A 22 11.29 -1.03 -2.28
C ASN A 22 11.93 -1.81 -3.42
N ARG A 23 12.52 -2.98 -3.14
CA ARG A 23 13.06 -3.87 -4.18
C ARG A 23 11.98 -4.37 -5.14
N LEU A 24 10.81 -4.77 -4.63
CA LEU A 24 9.70 -5.26 -5.46
C LEU A 24 9.23 -4.19 -6.46
N LEU A 25 9.21 -2.92 -6.04
CA LEU A 25 8.78 -1.79 -6.84
C LEU A 25 9.93 -1.10 -7.60
N SER A 26 11.16 -1.61 -7.48
CA SER A 26 12.37 -1.04 -8.08
C SER A 26 12.65 0.42 -7.64
N LEU A 27 12.42 0.70 -6.35
CA LEU A 27 12.71 1.99 -5.71
C LEU A 27 14.09 1.97 -5.05
N ASP A 28 14.75 3.12 -4.96
CA ASP A 28 16.10 3.25 -4.39
C ASP A 28 16.12 3.33 -2.85
N GLY A 29 14.99 3.65 -2.22
CA GLY A 29 14.86 3.79 -0.77
C GLY A 29 15.42 5.10 -0.20
N GLU A 30 15.97 5.99 -1.03
CA GLU A 30 16.63 7.24 -0.65
C GLU A 30 15.88 8.47 -1.20
N GLU A 31 15.69 8.54 -2.53
CA GLU A 31 14.87 9.58 -3.19
C GLU A 31 13.40 9.16 -3.25
N GLU A 32 13.14 7.85 -3.45
CA GLU A 32 11.80 7.27 -3.47
C GLU A 32 11.71 6.03 -2.56
N SER A 33 10.69 5.95 -1.70
CA SER A 33 10.49 4.84 -0.78
C SER A 33 9.01 4.62 -0.46
N VAL A 34 8.64 3.38 -0.15
CA VAL A 34 7.31 3.05 0.35
C VAL A 34 7.19 3.48 1.81
N ILE A 35 6.27 4.41 2.09
CA ILE A 35 6.00 4.89 3.45
C ILE A 35 4.70 4.34 4.04
N TYR A 36 3.81 3.82 3.19
CA TYR A 36 2.47 3.38 3.59
C TYR A 36 1.82 2.51 2.53
N LEU A 37 0.93 1.63 2.98
CA LEU A 37 0.17 0.72 2.11
C LEU A 37 -1.28 0.68 2.53
N ALA A 38 -2.16 0.39 1.57
CA ALA A 38 -3.53 -0.01 1.85
C ALA A 38 -3.92 -1.15 0.93
N ALA A 39 -4.33 -2.29 1.49
CA ALA A 39 -4.95 -3.36 0.72
C ALA A 39 -6.38 -2.94 0.36
N VAL A 40 -6.81 -3.21 -0.88
CA VAL A 40 -8.16 -2.89 -1.38
C VAL A 40 -8.80 -4.16 -1.93
N GLY A 41 -10.09 -4.37 -1.66
CA GLY A 41 -10.81 -5.56 -2.11
C GLY A 41 -12.32 -5.38 -2.13
N ALA A 42 -13.03 -6.42 -2.59
CA ALA A 42 -14.48 -6.44 -2.55
C ALA A 42 -14.98 -6.34 -1.10
N LYS A 43 -16.02 -5.53 -0.88
CA LYS A 43 -16.72 -5.44 0.41
C LYS A 43 -17.69 -6.63 0.47
N ILE A 44 -17.49 -7.52 1.43
CA ILE A 44 -18.33 -8.71 1.68
C ILE A 44 -19.27 -8.43 2.85
#